data_AF-A0A6H9GMY2-F1
#
_entry.id   AF-A0A6H9GMY2-F1
#
_cell.length_a   1.000
_cell.length_b   1.000
_cell.length_c   1.000
_cell.angle_alpha   90.00
_cell.angle_beta   90.00
_cell.angle_gamma   90.00
#
_symmetry.space_group_name_H-M   'P 1'
#
loop_
_entity.id
_entity.type
_entity.pdbx_description
1 polymer ?
#
loop_
_entity_poly.entity_id
_entity_poly.type
_entity_poly.pdbx_seq_one_letter_code
_entity_poly.pdbx_strand_id
1 'polypeptide(L)'
;MKCPQCESSETYRKSLESMIIYCNNCGYQWEADQVMKSLASARRQQGRHRINIDVYLCPIDKNKYSFAINKNGGVGAFYEFESDPYLSGCYDSIEEALEVGIKQAEK
;
A
#
# COMPACT_ATOMS: atom_id res chain seq x y z
N MET A 1 -2.19 -8.24 10.23
CA MET A 1 -2.17 -9.53 9.50
C MET A 1 -2.08 -10.67 10.50
N LYS A 2 -2.70 -11.82 10.23
CA LYS A 2 -2.53 -13.04 11.03
C LYS A 2 -1.45 -13.94 10.40
N CYS A 3 -0.68 -14.64 11.23
CA CYS A 3 0.27 -15.64 10.75
C CYS A 3 -0.48 -16.78 10.04
N PRO A 4 -0.10 -17.17 8.82
CA PRO A 4 -0.77 -18.25 8.09
C PRO A 4 -0.57 -19.63 8.74
N GLN A 5 0.42 -19.77 9.64
CA GLN A 5 0.74 -21.05 10.27
C GLN A 5 0.13 -21.22 11.66
N CYS A 6 -0.05 -20.15 12.43
CA CYS A 6 -0.56 -20.23 13.81
C CYS A 6 -1.69 -19.25 14.12
N GLU A 7 -2.18 -18.50 13.12
CA GLU A 7 -3.26 -17.51 13.22
C GLU A 7 -3.04 -16.35 14.19
N SER A 8 -1.89 -16.30 14.87
CA SER A 8 -1.53 -15.20 15.77
C SER A 8 -1.46 -13.87 15.02
N SER A 9 -1.94 -12.81 15.66
CA SER A 9 -1.81 -11.42 15.18
C SER A 9 -0.43 -10.81 15.48
N GLU A 10 0.43 -11.51 16.21
CA GLU A 10 1.78 -11.05 16.59
C GLU A 10 2.76 -11.20 15.41
N THR A 11 2.58 -10.37 14.40
CA THR A 11 3.37 -10.37 13.17
C THR A 11 4.10 -9.04 13.00
N TYR A 12 5.35 -9.06 12.54
CA TYR A 12 6.21 -7.88 12.40
C TYR A 12 7.16 -7.99 11.21
N ARG A 13 7.80 -6.87 10.85
CA ARG A 13 8.89 -6.80 9.85
C ARG A 13 10.14 -6.20 10.49
N LYS A 14 11.32 -6.59 10.01
CA LYS A 14 12.60 -6.07 10.55
C LYS A 14 12.96 -4.67 10.02
N SER A 15 12.49 -4.32 8.84
CA SER A 15 12.58 -2.98 8.27
C SER A 15 11.33 -2.68 7.45
N LEU A 16 11.09 -1.40 7.18
CA LEU A 16 9.93 -0.94 6.41
C LEU A 16 10.00 -1.45 4.96
N GLU A 17 11.20 -1.63 4.43
CA GLU A 17 11.47 -2.11 3.07
C GLU A 17 11.50 -3.65 2.97
N SER A 18 11.46 -4.37 4.10
CA SER A 18 11.56 -5.82 4.10
C SER A 18 10.21 -6.44 3.69
N MET A 19 10.25 -7.27 2.65
CA MET A 19 9.11 -8.08 2.21
C MET A 19 8.88 -9.32 3.08
N ILE A 20 9.82 -9.61 3.99
CA ILE A 20 9.75 -10.76 4.89
C ILE A 20 8.99 -10.35 6.16
N ILE A 21 7.85 -10.99 6.37
CA ILE A 21 7.05 -10.87 7.60
C ILE A 21 7.43 -12.03 8.52
N TYR A 22 7.55 -11.72 9.80
CA TYR A 22 7.90 -12.64 10.88
C TYR A 22 6.72 -12.77 11.83
N CYS A 23 6.46 -13.98 12.34
CA CYS A 23 5.56 -14.20 13.45
C CYS A 23 6.35 -14.35 14.75
N ASN A 24 6.06 -13.52 15.75
CA ASN A 24 6.69 -13.59 17.06
C ASN A 24 6.26 -14.84 17.85
N ASN A 25 5.03 -15.31 17.64
CA ASN A 25 4.46 -16.45 18.37
C ASN A 25 5.03 -17.81 17.93
N CYS A 26 5.17 -18.06 16.63
CA CYS A 26 5.64 -19.37 16.13
C CYS A 26 6.99 -19.33 15.39
N GLY A 27 7.58 -18.14 15.20
CA GLY A 27 8.83 -17.97 14.47
C GLY A 27 8.73 -18.16 12.95
N TYR A 28 7.54 -18.47 12.42
CA TYR A 28 7.34 -18.60 10.97
C TYR A 28 7.58 -17.27 10.26
N GLN A 29 8.11 -17.35 9.05
CA GLN A 29 8.32 -16.20 8.17
C GLN A 29 7.73 -16.46 6.80
N TRP A 30 7.19 -15.42 6.17
CA TRP A 30 6.66 -15.49 4.81
C TRP A 30 6.88 -14.18 4.09
N GLU A 31 6.89 -14.24 2.76
CA GLU A 31 6.98 -13.06 1.92
C GLU A 31 5.58 -12.46 1.73
N ALA A 32 5.49 -11.14 1.84
CA ALA A 32 4.27 -10.42 1.53
C ALA A 32 4.04 -10.40 0.02
N ASP A 33 2.86 -10.81 -0.44
CA ASP A 33 2.41 -10.55 -1.81
C ASP A 33 2.14 -9.04 -1.95
N GLN A 34 3.14 -8.25 -2.35
CA GLN A 34 2.88 -6.91 -2.87
C GLN A 34 3.38 -6.77 -4.30
N VAL A 35 2.62 -6.00 -5.08
CA VAL A 35 3.03 -5.60 -6.43
C VAL A 35 4.10 -4.52 -6.26
N MET A 36 5.38 -4.87 -6.49
CA MET A 36 6.52 -3.94 -6.38
C MET A 36 6.42 -2.69 -7.27
N LYS A 37 5.45 -2.65 -8.19
CA LYS A 37 5.21 -1.54 -9.11
C LYS A 37 3.74 -1.16 -9.09
N SER A 38 3.47 0.15 -9.10
CA SER A 38 2.12 0.66 -9.31
C SER A 38 1.60 0.20 -10.67
N LEU A 39 0.31 -0.15 -10.71
CA LEU A 39 -0.41 -0.55 -11.91
C LEU A 39 -0.66 0.66 -12.81
N ALA A 40 -0.88 1.82 -12.20
CA ALA A 40 -0.97 3.11 -12.85
C ALA A 40 -0.41 4.20 -11.93
N SER A 41 0.00 5.33 -12.51
CA SER A 41 0.43 6.48 -11.72
C SER A 41 0.05 7.79 -12.39
N ALA A 42 -0.21 8.81 -11.59
CA ALA A 42 -0.36 10.18 -12.01
C ALA A 42 0.54 11.09 -11.18
N ARG A 43 0.91 12.24 -11.74
CA ARG A 43 1.71 13.26 -11.06
C ARG A 43 0.98 14.58 -11.07
N ARG A 44 0.92 15.24 -9.92
CA ARG A 44 0.35 16.56 -9.73
C ARG A 44 1.35 17.48 -9.04
N GLN A 45 1.28 18.75 -9.35
CA GLN A 45 2.10 19.77 -8.69
C GLN A 45 1.20 20.54 -7.72
N GLN A 46 1.51 20.49 -6.42
CA GLN A 46 0.82 21.26 -5.39
C GLN A 46 1.83 22.27 -4.80
N GLY A 47 1.79 23.49 -5.32
CA GLY A 47 2.79 24.52 -5.01
C GLY A 47 4.21 24.10 -5.43
N ARG A 48 5.13 24.03 -4.46
CA ARG A 48 6.52 23.58 -4.67
C ARG A 48 6.70 22.06 -4.57
N HIS A 49 5.67 21.33 -4.14
CA HIS A 49 5.74 19.89 -3.92
C HIS A 49 5.19 19.12 -5.12
N ARG A 50 5.82 17.99 -5.43
CA ARG A 50 5.31 17.01 -6.40
C ARG A 50 4.55 15.94 -5.66
N ILE A 51 3.30 15.75 -6.02
CA ILE A 51 2.45 14.68 -5.52
C ILE A 51 2.38 13.60 -6.58
N ASN A 52 2.72 12.39 -6.20
CA ASN A 52 2.48 11.20 -7.01
C ASN A 52 1.24 10.49 -6.47
N ILE A 53 0.38 10.06 -7.37
CA ILE A 53 -0.76 9.20 -7.08
C ILE A 53 -0.44 7.87 -7.75
N ASP A 54 -0.39 6.80 -6.99
CA ASP A 54 0.02 5.47 -7.47
C ASP A 54 -1.10 4.47 -7.18
N VAL A 55 -1.51 3.68 -8.16
CA VAL A 55 -2.57 2.67 -8.03
C VAL A 55 -1.98 1.29 -7.83
N TYR A 56 -2.57 0.52 -6.92
CA TYR A 56 -2.18 -0.83 -6.56
C TYR A 56 -3.41 -1.74 -6.48
N LEU A 57 -3.19 -3.04 -6.32
CA LEU A 57 -4.28 -3.95 -5.93
C LEU A 57 -4.75 -3.61 -4.51
N CYS A 58 -6.05 -3.76 -4.26
CA CYS A 58 -6.56 -3.58 -2.91
C CYS A 58 -6.04 -4.71 -2.00
N PRO A 59 -5.47 -4.37 -0.83
CA PRO A 59 -4.91 -5.35 0.10
C PRO A 59 -5.98 -6.26 0.75
N ILE A 60 -7.24 -5.80 0.79
CA ILE A 60 -8.38 -6.54 1.36
C ILE A 60 -9.06 -7.43 0.30
N ASP A 61 -9.07 -7.01 -0.97
CA ASP A 61 -9.67 -7.75 -2.09
C ASP A 61 -8.79 -7.65 -3.33
N LYS A 62 -8.12 -8.76 -3.67
CA LYS A 62 -7.20 -8.82 -4.81
C LYS A 62 -7.88 -8.62 -6.18
N ASN A 63 -9.21 -8.62 -6.25
CA ASN A 63 -9.95 -8.32 -7.48
C ASN A 63 -10.26 -6.83 -7.65
N LYS A 64 -9.91 -6.00 -6.66
CA LYS A 64 -10.17 -4.57 -6.63
C LYS A 64 -8.87 -3.77 -6.57
N TYR A 65 -8.99 -2.46 -6.66
CA TYR A 65 -7.88 -1.52 -6.76
C TYR A 65 -7.91 -0.50 -5.63
N SER A 66 -6.75 0.04 -5.27
CA SER A 66 -6.61 1.11 -4.30
C SER A 66 -5.52 2.09 -4.76
N PHE A 67 -5.42 3.26 -4.13
CA PHE A 67 -4.39 4.25 -4.50
C PHE A 67 -3.63 4.79 -3.28
N ALA A 68 -2.38 5.18 -3.50
CA ALA A 68 -1.54 5.91 -2.55
C ALA A 68 -1.26 7.33 -3.05
N ILE A 69 -1.16 8.30 -2.14
CA ILE A 69 -0.76 9.68 -2.44
C ILE A 69 0.58 9.96 -1.76
N ASN A 70 1.62 10.13 -2.56
CA ASN A 70 3.00 10.25 -2.13
C ASN A 70 3.56 11.64 -2.44
N LYS A 71 3.97 12.40 -1.41
CA LYS A 71 4.49 13.77 -1.56
C LYS A 71 6.01 13.86 -1.85
N ASN A 72 6.74 12.76 -1.67
CA ASN A 72 8.22 12.74 -1.77
C ASN A 72 8.78 11.79 -2.84
N GLY A 73 7.92 11.10 -3.58
CA GLY A 73 8.32 10.25 -4.71
C GLY A 73 9.18 9.05 -4.35
N GLY A 74 8.58 7.86 -4.37
CA GLY A 74 9.27 6.59 -4.23
C GLY A 74 8.63 5.68 -3.19
N VAL A 75 9.09 4.44 -3.18
CA VAL A 75 8.66 3.34 -2.28
C VAL A 75 8.84 3.71 -0.79
N GLY A 76 9.62 4.76 -0.48
CA GLY A 76 9.82 5.27 0.89
C GLY A 76 8.62 6.00 1.51
N ALA A 77 7.48 6.08 0.82
CA ALA A 77 6.23 6.65 1.36
C ALA A 77 5.19 5.58 1.75
N PHE A 78 5.53 4.30 1.63
CA PHE A 78 4.74 3.21 2.17
C PHE A 78 5.08 2.99 3.65
N TYR A 79 4.35 3.57 4.60
CA TYR A 79 4.42 3.12 6.01
C TYR A 79 3.36 2.05 6.27
N GLU A 80 3.32 1.04 5.41
CA GLU A 80 2.08 0.76 4.69
C GLU A 80 0.87 0.38 5.54
N PHE A 81 0.96 -0.37 6.65
CA PHE A 81 -0.26 -0.87 7.30
C PHE A 81 -0.11 -1.17 8.82
N GLU A 82 -0.68 -0.35 9.74
CA GLU A 82 -1.05 -0.80 11.13
C GLU A 82 -2.39 -1.57 11.11
N SER A 83 -3.24 -1.26 10.12
CA SER A 83 -4.19 -2.20 9.49
C SER A 83 -4.69 -1.78 8.11
N ASP A 84 -4.47 -0.52 7.66
CA ASP A 84 -4.01 -0.26 6.29
C ASP A 84 -3.69 1.24 5.85
N PRO A 85 -2.86 2.05 6.56
CA PRO A 85 -2.70 3.51 6.39
C PRO A 85 -2.28 4.19 5.06
N TYR A 86 -1.86 3.51 3.99
CA TYR A 86 -1.33 4.21 2.78
C TYR A 86 -2.07 3.92 1.47
N LEU A 87 -3.06 3.03 1.51
CA LEU A 87 -3.95 2.73 0.39
C LEU A 87 -5.36 3.19 0.72
N SER A 88 -5.84 4.16 -0.05
CA SER A 88 -7.15 4.79 0.13
C SER A 88 -8.18 4.07 -0.71
N GLY A 89 -9.19 3.50 -0.05
CA GLY A 89 -10.38 2.95 -0.71
C GLY A 89 -10.16 1.60 -1.41
N CYS A 90 -11.25 1.11 -2.00
CA CYS A 90 -11.31 -0.17 -2.69
C CYS A 90 -12.29 -0.01 -3.85
N TYR A 91 -11.76 -0.01 -5.07
CA TYR A 91 -12.45 0.40 -6.29
C TYR A 91 -12.48 -0.73 -7.30
N ASP A 92 -13.47 -0.72 -8.19
CA ASP A 92 -13.68 -1.81 -9.14
C ASP A 92 -12.77 -1.68 -10.38
N SER A 93 -12.15 -0.52 -10.59
CA SER A 93 -11.23 -0.27 -11.71
C SER A 93 -10.01 0.58 -11.33
N ILE A 94 -8.96 0.49 -12.15
CA ILE A 94 -7.75 1.31 -12.03
C ILE A 94 -8.09 2.78 -12.27
N GLU A 95 -8.96 3.05 -13.26
CA GLU A 95 -9.39 4.39 -13.65
C GLU A 95 -10.12 5.09 -12.50
N GLU A 96 -11.06 4.38 -11.86
CA GLU A 96 -11.79 4.91 -10.70
C GLU A 96 -10.85 5.22 -9.53
N ALA A 97 -9.95 4.29 -9.18
CA ALA A 97 -8.97 4.51 -8.12
C ALA A 97 -8.07 5.73 -8.40
N LEU A 98 -7.64 5.88 -9.66
CA LEU A 98 -6.78 6.99 -10.08
C LEU A 98 -7.53 8.34 -10.05
N GLU A 99 -8.77 8.39 -10.54
CA GLU A 99 -9.58 9.60 -10.52
C GLU A 99 -9.85 10.09 -9.10
N VAL A 100 -10.20 9.17 -8.20
CA VAL A 100 -10.44 9.51 -6.79
C VAL A 100 -9.15 10.00 -6.14
N GLY A 101 -8.03 9.33 -6.40
CA GLY A 101 -6.73 9.76 -5.89
C GLY A 101 -6.30 11.14 -6.38
N ILE A 102 -6.56 11.47 -7.64
CA ILE A 102 -6.32 12.82 -8.19
C ILE A 102 -7.19 13.87 -7.48
N LYS A 103 -8.51 13.63 -7.36
CA LYS A 103 -9.43 14.56 -6.68
C LYS A 103 -9.05 14.79 -5.22
N GLN A 104 -8.57 13.75 -4.55
CA GLN A 104 -8.14 13.84 -3.16
C GLN A 104 -6.82 14.59 -3.00
N ALA A 105 -5.91 14.51 -3.98
CA ALA A 105 -4.66 15.28 -4.01
C ALA A 105 -4.86 16.79 -4.27
N GLU A 106 -6.03 17.20 -4.78
CA GLU A 106 -6.38 18.60 -5.07
C GLU A 106 -7.01 19.33 -3.87
N LYS A 107 -7.39 18.61 -2.81
CA LYS A 107 -7.88 19.19 -1.54
C LYS A 107 -6.73 19.66 -0.64
#